data_AF-A0A2V7S3N7-F1
#
_entry.id   AF-A0A2V7S3N7-F1
#
_cell.length_a   1.000
_cell.length_b   1.000
_cell.length_c   1.000
_cell.angle_alpha   90.00
_cell.angle_beta   90.00
_cell.angle_gamma   90.00
#
_symmetry.space_group_name_H-M   'P 1'
#
loop_
_entity.id
_entity.type
_entity.pdbx_description
1 polymer ?
#
loop_
_entity_poly.entity_id
_entity_poly.type
_entity_poly.pdbx_seq_one_letter_code
_entity_poly.pdbx_strand_id
1 'polypeptide(L)'
;SHMPEEAPQRTVLKVENQGFPDMNVFVLPEGSSRLRLGTVTGNTNGYFTLPDHLIRGTRELRFQALPIATQRGPISQSIIVTPGDTVVLVIPPGV
;
A
#
# COMPACT_ATOMS: atom_id res chain seq x y z
N SER A 1 -31.72 21.80 -1.39
CA SER A 1 -31.33 20.41 -1.69
C SER A 1 -30.04 20.10 -0.97
N HIS A 2 -30.07 19.23 0.04
CA HIS A 2 -28.83 18.70 0.63
C HIS A 2 -28.22 17.76 -0.41
N MET A 3 -27.08 18.12 -0.99
CA MET A 3 -26.24 17.15 -1.70
C MET A 3 -25.78 16.12 -0.66
N PRO A 4 -25.74 14.81 -0.98
CA PRO A 4 -25.15 13.85 -0.06
C PRO A 4 -23.70 14.28 0.18
N GLU A 5 -23.34 14.41 1.46
CA GLU A 5 -21.96 14.62 1.91
C GLU A 5 -21.06 13.67 1.14
N GLU A 6 -20.08 14.22 0.40
CA GLU A 6 -19.19 13.45 -0.47
C GLU A 6 -18.67 12.23 0.30
N ALA A 7 -18.92 11.02 -0.20
CA ALA A 7 -18.44 9.82 0.46
C ALA A 7 -16.93 9.98 0.75
N PRO A 8 -16.44 9.68 1.96
CA PRO A 8 -15.06 9.96 2.32
C PRO A 8 -14.12 9.35 1.28
N GLN A 9 -13.30 10.20 0.67
CA GLN A 9 -12.40 9.79 -0.41
C GLN A 9 -11.41 8.76 0.15
N ARG A 10 -11.50 7.53 -0.34
CA ARG A 10 -10.65 6.43 0.12
C ARG A 10 -9.20 6.71 -0.26
N THR A 11 -8.30 6.51 0.68
CA THR A 11 -6.87 6.51 0.38
C THR A 11 -6.47 5.12 -0.10
N VAL A 12 -5.79 5.05 -1.24
CA VAL A 12 -5.52 3.79 -1.94
C VAL A 12 -4.03 3.65 -2.19
N LEU A 13 -3.50 2.45 -1.94
CA LEU A 13 -2.22 2.00 -2.47
C LEU A 13 -2.49 1.22 -3.77
N LYS A 14 -2.02 1.76 -4.90
CA LYS A 14 -1.85 1.01 -6.14
C LYS A 14 -0.47 0.35 -6.10
N VAL A 15 -0.42 -0.96 -6.30
CA VAL A 15 0.82 -1.71 -6.42
C VAL A 15 0.95 -2.23 -7.83
N GLU A 16 2.06 -1.93 -8.48
CA GLU A 16 2.41 -2.43 -9.80
C GLU A 16 3.48 -3.50 -9.63
N ASN A 17 3.09 -4.77 -9.73
CA ASN A 17 4.02 -5.87 -9.62
C ASN A 17 4.59 -6.20 -11.00
N GLN A 18 5.78 -5.68 -11.30
CA GLN A 18 6.50 -5.97 -12.55
C GLN A 18 7.36 -7.24 -12.43
N GLY A 19 7.35 -7.89 -11.26
CA GLY A 19 8.01 -9.16 -11.03
C GLY A 19 7.12 -10.36 -11.38
N PHE A 20 7.76 -11.49 -11.65
CA PHE A 20 7.07 -12.79 -11.80
C PHE A 20 6.47 -13.35 -10.49
N PRO A 21 7.11 -13.22 -9.30
CA PRO A 21 6.53 -13.82 -8.10
C PRO A 21 5.34 -13.02 -7.57
N ASP A 22 4.41 -13.74 -6.97
CA ASP A 22 3.34 -13.15 -6.17
C ASP A 22 3.91 -12.51 -4.90
N MET A 23 3.39 -11.34 -4.57
CA MET A 23 3.91 -10.50 -3.50
C MET A 23 2.85 -10.26 -2.41
N ASN A 24 3.19 -10.57 -1.17
CA ASN A 24 2.46 -10.07 -0.01
C ASN A 24 2.86 -8.62 0.24
N VAL A 25 1.86 -7.73 0.33
CA VAL A 25 2.08 -6.29 0.53
C VAL A 25 1.71 -5.91 1.95
N PHE A 26 2.60 -5.18 2.60
CA PHE A 26 2.43 -4.67 3.95
C PHE A 26 2.63 -3.16 3.99
N VAL A 27 1.91 -2.50 4.89
CA VAL A 27 2.23 -1.15 5.35
C VAL A 27 3.01 -1.26 6.67
N LEU A 28 3.99 -0.38 6.84
CA LEU A 28 4.86 -0.25 8.00
C LEU A 28 4.62 1.14 8.63
N PRO A 29 3.58 1.32 9.46
CA PRO A 29 3.34 2.60 10.11
C PRO A 29 4.33 2.81 11.25
N GLU A 30 4.77 4.05 11.44
CA GLU A 30 5.69 4.39 12.53
C GLU A 30 5.12 4.02 13.90
N GLY A 31 5.96 3.42 14.75
CA GLY A 31 5.61 3.07 16.13
C GLY A 31 4.59 1.93 16.29
N SER A 32 4.26 1.21 15.22
CA SER A 32 3.26 0.13 15.26
C SER A 32 3.73 -1.13 14.52
N SER A 33 3.06 -2.24 14.79
CA SER A 33 3.27 -3.49 14.05
C SER A 33 2.91 -3.32 12.57
N ARG A 34 3.65 -4.03 11.70
CA ARG A 34 3.31 -4.11 10.27
C ARG A 34 1.88 -4.66 10.08
N LEU A 35 1.17 -4.10 9.11
CA LEU A 35 -0.16 -4.57 8.72
C LEU A 35 -0.13 -5.11 7.29
N ARG A 36 -0.69 -6.30 7.09
CA ARG A 36 -0.83 -6.89 5.75
C ARG A 36 -2.02 -6.26 5.04
N LEU A 37 -1.77 -5.71 3.86
CA LEU A 37 -2.80 -5.14 2.99
C LEU A 37 -3.40 -6.21 2.07
N GLY A 38 -2.58 -7.13 1.56
CA GLY A 38 -3.05 -8.23 0.72
C GLY A 38 -1.95 -8.90 -0.10
N THR A 39 -2.35 -9.55 -1.19
CA THR A 39 -1.46 -10.17 -2.19
C THR A 39 -1.65 -9.50 -3.54
N VAL A 40 -0.56 -9.31 -4.28
CA VAL A 40 -0.57 -8.94 -5.70
C VAL A 40 0.08 -10.06 -6.48
N THR A 41 -0.62 -10.56 -7.49
CA THR A 41 -0.08 -11.60 -8.38
C THR A 41 1.08 -11.06 -9.23
N GLY A 42 1.94 -11.95 -9.69
CA GLY A 42 3.03 -11.62 -10.61
C GLY A 42 2.53 -10.95 -11.90
N ASN A 43 3.25 -9.93 -12.38
CA ASN A 43 2.93 -9.17 -13.59
C ASN A 43 1.52 -8.53 -13.61
N THR A 44 0.95 -8.22 -12.44
CA THR A 44 -0.37 -7.57 -12.32
C THR A 44 -0.33 -6.33 -11.43
N ASN A 45 -1.46 -5.61 -11.42
CA ASN A 45 -1.69 -4.49 -10.51
C ASN A 45 -2.65 -4.90 -9.40
N GLY A 46 -2.38 -4.44 -8.17
CA GLY A 46 -3.28 -4.56 -7.03
C GLY A 46 -3.67 -3.19 -6.47
N TYR A 47 -4.85 -3.11 -5.85
CA TYR A 47 -5.34 -1.90 -5.21
C TYR A 47 -5.77 -2.23 -3.78
N PHE A 48 -5.23 -1.50 -2.82
CA PHE A 48 -5.53 -1.71 -1.40
C PHE A 48 -6.00 -0.40 -0.79
N THR A 49 -7.18 -0.40 -0.17
CA THR A 49 -7.60 0.73 0.65
C THR A 49 -6.76 0.75 1.92
N LEU A 50 -6.14 1.88 2.22
CA LEU A 50 -5.43 2.08 3.48
C LEU A 50 -6.47 2.26 4.60
N PRO A 51 -6.37 1.52 5.71
CA PRO A 51 -7.29 1.68 6.82
C PRO A 51 -7.26 3.10 7.40
N ASP A 52 -8.42 3.71 7.63
CA ASP A 52 -8.54 5.11 8.08
C ASP A 52 -7.76 5.42 9.36
N HIS A 53 -7.64 4.45 10.27
CA HIS A 53 -6.86 4.62 11.50
C HIS A 53 -5.35 4.80 11.24
N LEU A 54 -4.84 4.35 10.10
CA LEU A 54 -3.45 4.55 9.70
C LEU A 54 -3.20 5.91 9.06
N ILE A 55 -4.24 6.62 8.64
CA ILE A 55 -4.16 7.85 7.83
C ILE A 55 -4.99 8.97 8.45
N ARG A 56 -5.12 9.01 9.78
CA ARG A 56 -5.73 10.15 10.47
C ARG A 56 -4.82 11.37 10.31
N GLY A 57 -5.10 12.19 9.30
CA GLY A 57 -4.25 13.31 8.90
C GLY A 57 -3.05 12.88 8.04
N THR A 58 -2.17 13.82 7.73
CA THR A 58 -0.96 13.57 6.95
C THR A 58 0.05 12.75 7.75
N ARG A 59 0.55 11.65 7.17
CA ARG A 59 1.51 10.75 7.82
C ARG A 59 2.57 10.25 6.84
N GLU A 60 3.73 9.90 7.38
CA GLU A 60 4.75 9.16 6.64
C GLU A 60 4.52 7.66 6.76
N LEU A 61 4.44 6.98 5.62
CA LEU A 61 4.26 5.53 5.53
C LEU A 61 5.38 4.92 4.70
N ARG A 62 5.76 3.70 5.07
CA ARG A 62 6.59 2.81 4.26
C ARG A 62 5.82 1.56 3.92
N PHE A 63 6.16 0.95 2.80
CA PHE A 63 5.54 -0.28 2.32
C PHE A 63 6.59 -1.36 2.14
N GLN A 64 6.21 -2.61 2.39
CA GLN A 64 7.07 -3.75 2.19
C GLN A 64 6.39 -4.74 1.26
N ALA A 65 7.13 -5.21 0.26
CA ALA A 65 6.71 -6.31 -0.60
C ALA A 65 7.54 -7.54 -0.26
N LEU A 66 6.88 -8.65 0.07
CA LEU A 66 7.53 -9.93 0.35
C LEU A 66 7.07 -10.97 -0.67
N PRO A 67 7.98 -11.63 -1.42
CA PRO A 67 7.61 -12.77 -2.24
C PRO A 67 6.96 -13.85 -1.37
N ILE A 68 5.87 -14.48 -1.81
CA ILE A 68 5.21 -15.53 -1.00
C ILE A 68 6.17 -16.65 -0.60
N ALA A 69 7.12 -16.99 -1.48
CA ALA A 69 8.10 -18.04 -1.25
C ALA A 69 9.17 -17.71 -0.19
N THR A 70 9.30 -16.44 0.23
CA THR A 70 10.36 -16.03 1.18
C THR A 70 9.84 -15.05 2.23
N GLN A 71 10.60 -14.86 3.32
CA GLN A 71 10.22 -13.94 4.39
C GLN A 71 10.96 -12.59 4.32
N ARG A 72 11.72 -12.33 3.25
CA ARG A 72 12.52 -11.12 3.07
C ARG A 72 12.14 -10.44 1.76
N GLY A 73 12.16 -9.12 1.77
CA GLY A 73 11.83 -8.32 0.61
C GLY A 73 11.98 -6.83 0.92
N PRO A 74 12.02 -6.00 -0.13
CA PRO A 74 12.40 -4.60 0.01
C PRO A 74 11.34 -3.80 0.76
N ILE A 75 11.82 -2.76 1.41
CA ILE A 75 11.01 -1.72 2.04
C ILE A 75 11.16 -0.46 1.20
N SER A 76 10.06 0.22 0.91
CA SER A 76 10.08 1.50 0.19
C SER A 76 10.77 2.59 1.00
N GLN A 77 11.14 3.67 0.33
CA GLN A 77 11.34 4.96 0.99
C GLN A 77 10.07 5.41 1.73
N SER A 78 10.21 6.35 2.66
CA SER A 78 9.06 7.01 3.28
C SER A 78 8.28 7.80 2.24
N ILE A 79 6.96 7.70 2.31
CA ILE A 79 6.02 8.41 1.44
C ILE A 79 5.08 9.19 2.35
N ILE A 80 4.95 10.49 2.10
CA ILE A 80 3.94 11.32 2.76
C ILE A 80 2.59 10.99 2.13
N VAL A 81 1.61 10.64 2.98
CA VAL A 81 0.26 10.25 2.57
C VAL A 81 -0.75 11.11 3.29
N THR A 82 -1.67 11.68 2.51
CA THR A 82 -2.81 12.46 2.97
C THR A 82 -4.12 11.70 2.67
N PRO A 83 -5.17 11.85 3.50
CA PRO A 83 -6.48 11.28 3.20
C PRO A 83 -6.97 11.62 1.80
N GLY A 84 -7.35 10.60 1.03
CA GLY A 84 -7.83 10.70 -0.34
C GLY A 84 -6.77 10.41 -1.41
N ASP A 85 -5.50 10.28 -1.03
CA ASP A 85 -4.42 10.01 -1.98
C ASP A 85 -4.53 8.64 -2.65
N THR A 86 -4.05 8.56 -3.88
CA THR A 86 -3.65 7.30 -4.51
C THR A 86 -2.12 7.23 -4.57
N VAL A 87 -1.54 6.43 -3.69
CA VAL A 87 -0.10 6.17 -3.64
C VAL A 87 0.24 5.05 -4.61
N VAL A 88 1.30 5.21 -5.40
CA VAL A 88 1.78 4.18 -6.33
C VAL A 88 3.07 3.56 -5.80
N LEU A 89 3.07 2.25 -5.63
CA LEU A 89 4.24 1.44 -5.31
C LEU A 89 4.58 0.57 -6.53
N VAL A 90 5.77 0.76 -7.07
CA VAL A 90 6.29 -0.10 -8.16
C VAL A 90 7.23 -1.13 -7.55
N ILE A 91 6.95 -2.41 -7.80
CA ILE A 91 7.85 -3.51 -7.49
C ILE A 91 8.58 -3.85 -8.80
N PRO A 92 9.89 -3.53 -8.92
CA PRO A 92 10.60 -3.78 -10.16
C PRO A 92 10.80 -5.27 -10.42
N PRO A 93 11.13 -5.67 -11.66
CA PRO A 93 11.54 -7.03 -11.96
C PRO A 93 12.80 -7.43 -11.15
N GLY A 94 12.88 -8.70 -10.74
CA GLY A 94 14.09 -9.27 -10.10
C GLY A 94 14.21 -9.08 -8.59
N VAL A 95 13.13 -8.62 -7.94
CA VAL A 95 12.99 -8.54 -6.48
C VAL A 95 12.65 -9.89 -5.88
#